data_AF-A0A920DR22-F1
#
_entry.id   AF-A0A920DR22-F1
#
_cell.length_a   1.000
_cell.length_b   1.000
_cell.length_c   1.000
_cell.angle_alpha   90.00
_cell.angle_beta   90.00
_cell.angle_gamma   90.00
#
_symmetry.space_group_name_H-M   'P 1'
#
loop_
_entity.id
_entity.type
_entity.pdbx_description
1 polymer ?
#
loop_
_entity_poly.entity_id
_entity_poly.type
_entity_poly.pdbx_seq_one_letter_code
_entity_poly.pdbx_strand_id
1 'polypeptide(L)'
;MESMMIYLPIIMALIGLLYMMVKQSWILKQDAGDGKMKEISDHIYEGALAFLNSEYRLLTLFVVAVSVLLFVVSTIVPSTHWMIVISFVVGAFFSALAGNMGMKIATKTNVRTTQAARTSLPNALKISFGGGTVMGLGVASLAVLGLTAFFIVFYNFFMGGEWTNTHDMTVVLETLAGFSLGAESIALFARVGGGIYTKAADVGADLVGKVEAGIPEDDPRNPATIADNVGDNVGDVAGMGADLFGSYVATVLAAMVLGNYVIKDMGGSISDAFGGVGPIILPMAIAGAGIIISIIGTMLVKINSNDAKEAQVMNALNIGNWTSIILVAVSCFGLCYYMLPETMNMEFFGEGVKEVSRMSVFYATLIGLVVGAVISSVTEYYTGLGKSPILKIVQQSSTELEQISSLV
;
A
#
# COMPACT_ATOMS: atom_id res chain seq x y z
N MET A 1 -26.71 -9.91 -16.63
CA MET A 1 -26.38 -9.61 -15.22
C MET A 1 -25.02 -10.16 -14.82
N GLU A 2 -24.54 -11.23 -15.45
CA GLU A 2 -23.24 -11.90 -15.23
C GLU A 2 -22.01 -11.11 -15.74
N SER A 3 -22.15 -10.32 -16.82
CA SER A 3 -21.11 -9.42 -17.35
C SER A 3 -20.82 -8.18 -16.48
N MET A 4 -21.64 -7.92 -15.44
CA MET A 4 -21.46 -6.76 -14.56
C MET A 4 -20.33 -6.94 -13.53
N MET A 5 -19.87 -8.17 -13.33
CA MET A 5 -18.95 -8.46 -12.23
C MET A 5 -17.51 -8.00 -12.47
N ILE A 6 -17.11 -7.88 -13.74
CA ILE A 6 -15.82 -7.27 -14.12
C ILE A 6 -15.76 -5.80 -13.70
N TYR A 7 -16.92 -5.12 -13.64
CA TYR A 7 -17.02 -3.71 -13.22
C TYR A 7 -17.15 -3.53 -11.70
N LEU A 8 -17.45 -4.59 -10.96
CA LEU A 8 -17.67 -4.52 -9.51
C LEU A 8 -16.44 -3.98 -8.74
N PRO A 9 -15.19 -4.41 -9.03
CA PRO A 9 -14.02 -3.85 -8.37
C PRO A 9 -13.84 -2.35 -8.62
N ILE A 10 -14.21 -1.85 -9.80
CA ILE A 10 -14.19 -0.40 -10.10
C ILE A 10 -15.17 0.34 -9.19
N ILE A 11 -16.40 -0.18 -9.04
CA ILE A 11 -17.40 0.44 -8.17
C ILE A 11 -16.88 0.49 -6.72
N MET A 12 -16.29 -0.59 -6.23
CA MET A 12 -15.73 -0.65 -4.87
C MET A 12 -14.54 0.32 -4.70
N ALA A 13 -13.67 0.43 -5.71
CA ALA A 13 -12.58 1.39 -5.72
C ALA A 13 -13.09 2.84 -5.72
N LEU A 14 -14.13 3.15 -6.49
CA LEU A 14 -14.76 4.47 -6.50
C LEU A 14 -15.39 4.80 -5.14
N ILE A 15 -16.03 3.83 -4.48
CA ILE A 15 -16.53 3.99 -3.10
C ILE A 15 -15.37 4.29 -2.15
N GLY A 16 -14.25 3.58 -2.28
CA GLY A 16 -13.03 3.82 -1.51
C GLY A 16 -12.47 5.23 -1.70
N LEU A 17 -12.33 5.69 -2.95
CA LEU A 17 -11.89 7.05 -3.28
C LEU A 17 -12.87 8.11 -2.77
N LEU A 18 -14.19 7.86 -2.86
CA LEU A 18 -15.20 8.76 -2.33
C LEU A 18 -15.08 8.89 -0.81
N TYR A 19 -14.96 7.76 -0.10
CA TYR A 19 -14.75 7.75 1.34
C TYR A 19 -13.46 8.47 1.73
N MET A 20 -12.38 8.23 0.97
CA MET A 20 -11.10 8.91 1.12
C MET A 20 -11.27 10.44 1.00
N MET A 21 -11.98 10.93 -0.02
CA MET A 21 -12.24 12.37 -0.22
C MET A 21 -13.08 12.96 0.92
N VAL A 22 -14.08 12.23 1.41
CA VAL A 22 -14.90 12.64 2.56
C VAL A 22 -14.04 12.76 3.82
N LYS A 23 -13.17 11.78 4.08
CA LYS A 23 -12.27 11.81 5.23
C LYS A 23 -11.21 12.90 5.12
N GLN A 24 -10.61 13.07 3.95
CA GLN A 24 -9.70 14.18 3.68
C GLN A 24 -10.38 15.52 3.97
N SER A 25 -11.60 15.72 3.45
CA SER A 25 -12.37 16.95 3.68
C SER A 25 -12.68 17.18 5.16
N TRP A 26 -12.97 16.11 5.91
CA TRP A 26 -13.18 16.18 7.35
C TRP A 26 -11.90 16.58 8.10
N ILE A 27 -10.74 16.03 7.72
CA ILE A 27 -9.43 16.40 8.30
C ILE A 27 -9.11 17.86 8.02
N LEU A 28 -9.25 18.30 6.77
CA LEU A 28 -8.91 19.67 6.38
C LEU A 28 -9.76 20.74 7.11
N LYS A 29 -10.97 20.37 7.55
CA LYS A 29 -11.84 21.20 8.40
C LYS A 29 -11.43 21.26 9.88
N GLN A 30 -10.55 20.37 10.34
CA GLN A 30 -10.03 20.45 11.71
C GLN A 30 -9.09 21.65 11.85
N ASP A 31 -9.02 22.17 13.07
CA ASP A 31 -8.17 23.31 13.41
C ASP A 31 -6.68 22.97 13.20
N ALA A 32 -6.01 23.79 12.40
CA ALA A 32 -4.60 23.67 12.10
C ALA A 32 -3.71 24.42 13.11
N GLY A 33 -4.30 25.05 14.13
CA GLY A 33 -3.59 25.91 15.06
C GLY A 33 -3.24 27.27 14.45
N ASP A 34 -2.49 28.07 15.20
CA ASP A 34 -2.12 29.44 14.86
C ASP A 34 -0.62 29.72 15.02
N GLY A 35 -0.22 30.90 14.52
CA GLY A 35 1.15 31.42 14.62
C GLY A 35 2.22 30.44 14.15
N LYS A 36 3.15 30.12 15.07
CA LYS A 36 4.34 29.28 14.81
C LYS A 36 3.99 27.87 14.33
N MET A 37 2.88 27.30 14.80
CA MET A 37 2.52 25.92 14.45
C MET A 37 2.24 25.79 12.94
N LYS A 38 1.54 26.79 12.39
CA LYS A 38 1.25 26.86 10.97
C LYS A 38 2.49 27.17 10.14
N GLU A 39 3.32 28.10 10.60
CA GLU A 39 4.58 28.48 9.95
C GLU A 39 5.53 27.27 9.78
N ILE A 40 5.73 26.48 10.85
CA ILE A 40 6.55 25.26 10.79
C ILE A 40 5.95 24.23 9.82
N SER A 41 4.63 24.03 9.88
CA SER A 41 3.93 23.12 8.97
C SER A 41 4.07 23.53 7.51
N ASP A 42 4.02 24.82 7.20
CA ASP A 42 4.18 25.33 5.84
C ASP A 42 5.63 25.14 5.34
N HIS A 43 6.65 25.34 6.18
CA HIS A 43 8.04 25.02 5.83
C HIS A 43 8.27 23.52 5.56
N ILE A 44 7.68 22.64 6.38
CA ILE A 44 7.75 21.18 6.14
C ILE A 44 7.06 20.84 4.81
N TYR A 45 5.90 21.43 4.54
CA TYR A 45 5.18 21.20 3.28
C TYR A 45 5.96 21.67 2.05
N GLU A 46 6.55 22.86 2.11
CA GLU A 46 7.37 23.42 1.03
C GLU A 46 8.62 22.56 0.78
N GLY A 47 9.32 22.15 1.85
CA GLY A 47 10.48 21.27 1.76
C GLY A 47 10.14 19.91 1.15
N ALA A 48 9.07 19.28 1.62
CA ALA A 48 8.62 17.99 1.09
C ALA A 48 8.22 18.07 -0.38
N LEU A 49 7.52 19.14 -0.78
CA LEU A 49 7.14 19.36 -2.18
C LEU A 49 8.37 19.63 -3.07
N ALA A 50 9.34 20.41 -2.58
CA ALA A 50 10.58 20.68 -3.30
C ALA A 50 11.41 19.41 -3.54
N PHE A 51 11.49 18.54 -2.52
CA PHE A 51 12.15 17.24 -2.64
C PHE A 51 11.45 16.35 -3.68
N LEU A 52 10.14 16.12 -3.54
CA LEU A 52 9.41 15.24 -4.48
C LEU A 52 9.46 15.76 -5.92
N ASN A 53 9.39 17.08 -6.14
CA ASN A 53 9.53 17.65 -7.47
C ASN A 53 10.91 17.38 -8.08
N SER A 54 11.96 17.44 -7.25
CA SER A 54 13.34 17.17 -7.68
C SER A 54 13.54 15.70 -8.00
N GLU A 55 13.03 14.82 -7.15
CA GLU A 55 13.05 13.37 -7.35
C GLU A 55 12.29 12.97 -8.62
N TYR A 56 11.04 13.42 -8.78
CA TYR A 56 10.20 13.04 -9.93
C TYR A 56 10.75 13.56 -11.27
N ARG A 57 11.47 14.70 -11.25
CA ARG A 57 12.17 15.19 -12.44
C ARG A 57 13.27 14.24 -12.90
N LEU A 58 14.03 13.67 -11.96
CA LEU A 58 15.04 12.64 -12.26
C LEU A 58 14.37 11.34 -12.73
N LEU A 59 13.29 10.92 -12.08
CA LEU A 59 12.56 9.70 -12.45
C LEU A 59 11.94 9.79 -13.84
N THR A 60 11.59 10.98 -14.32
CA THR A 60 11.08 11.16 -15.68
C THR A 60 12.10 10.69 -16.72
N LEU A 61 13.40 10.94 -16.52
CA LEU A 61 14.46 10.46 -17.43
C LEU A 61 14.54 8.93 -17.43
N PHE A 62 14.43 8.32 -16.25
CA PHE A 62 14.41 6.87 -16.10
C PHE A 62 13.19 6.24 -16.80
N VAL A 63 11.99 6.79 -16.58
CA VAL A 63 10.75 6.33 -17.22
C VAL A 63 10.86 6.39 -18.74
N VAL A 64 11.43 7.47 -19.30
CA VAL A 64 11.64 7.57 -20.75
C VAL A 64 12.61 6.50 -21.25
N ALA A 65 13.73 6.27 -20.56
CA ALA A 65 14.71 5.25 -20.94
C ALA A 65 14.11 3.84 -20.93
N VAL A 66 13.40 3.47 -19.86
CA VAL A 66 12.73 2.15 -19.75
C VAL A 66 11.60 2.02 -20.76
N SER A 67 10.87 3.09 -21.07
CA SER A 67 9.83 3.08 -22.11
C SER A 67 10.40 2.71 -23.48
N VAL A 68 11.58 3.24 -23.84
CA VAL A 68 12.27 2.87 -25.08
C VAL A 68 12.69 1.40 -25.06
N LEU A 69 13.22 0.90 -23.95
CA LEU A 69 13.60 -0.50 -23.81
C LEU A 69 12.38 -1.44 -23.93
N LEU A 70 11.27 -1.10 -23.27
CA LEU A 70 10.01 -1.85 -23.36
C LEU A 70 9.43 -1.83 -24.78
N PHE A 71 9.56 -0.70 -25.49
CA PHE A 71 9.18 -0.64 -26.90
C PHE A 71 10.00 -1.64 -27.73
N VAL A 72 11.33 -1.68 -27.57
CA VAL A 72 12.18 -2.65 -28.26
C VAL A 72 11.78 -4.08 -27.91
N VAL A 73 11.57 -4.40 -26.62
CA VAL A 73 11.13 -5.73 -26.19
C VAL A 73 9.79 -6.11 -26.84
N SER A 74 8.85 -5.18 -26.95
CA SER A 74 7.55 -5.42 -27.59
C SER A 74 7.64 -5.73 -29.09
N THR A 75 8.76 -5.42 -29.74
CA THR A 75 9.00 -5.79 -31.15
C THR A 75 9.67 -7.15 -31.31
N ILE A 76 10.28 -7.68 -30.24
CA ILE A 76 11.05 -8.94 -30.26
C ILE A 76 10.23 -10.10 -29.69
N VAL A 77 9.43 -9.83 -28.65
CA VAL A 77 8.66 -10.86 -27.93
C VAL A 77 7.26 -10.97 -28.51
N PRO A 78 6.86 -12.12 -29.12
CA PRO A 78 5.58 -12.24 -29.81
C PRO A 78 4.34 -12.12 -28.91
N SER A 79 4.48 -12.40 -27.61
CA SER A 79 3.38 -12.30 -26.63
C SER A 79 3.17 -10.89 -26.09
N THR A 80 4.09 -9.96 -26.40
CA THR A 80 4.07 -8.60 -25.86
C THR A 80 3.63 -7.60 -26.94
N HIS A 81 2.78 -6.64 -26.57
CA HIS A 81 2.31 -5.58 -27.46
C HIS A 81 2.86 -4.22 -27.03
N TRP A 82 3.03 -3.27 -27.98
CA TRP A 82 3.61 -1.94 -27.71
C TRP A 82 2.83 -1.12 -26.66
N MET A 83 1.56 -1.47 -26.41
CA MET A 83 0.75 -0.89 -25.33
C MET A 83 1.33 -1.14 -23.94
N ILE A 84 2.25 -2.10 -23.76
CA ILE A 84 2.98 -2.29 -22.51
C ILE A 84 3.70 -1.00 -22.08
N VAL A 85 4.15 -0.18 -23.04
CA VAL A 85 4.78 1.12 -22.79
C VAL A 85 3.79 2.12 -22.20
N ILE A 86 2.56 2.16 -22.72
CA ILE A 86 1.49 3.01 -22.17
C ILE A 86 1.15 2.56 -20.76
N SER A 87 0.96 1.25 -20.55
CA SER A 87 0.71 0.69 -19.23
C SER A 87 1.81 1.08 -18.24
N PHE A 88 3.08 0.96 -18.65
CA PHE A 88 4.24 1.33 -17.84
C PHE A 88 4.22 2.81 -17.44
N VAL A 89 4.04 3.73 -18.38
CA VAL A 89 4.01 5.16 -18.08
C VAL A 89 2.84 5.51 -17.15
N VAL A 90 1.67 4.90 -17.36
CA VAL A 90 0.51 5.17 -16.49
C VAL A 90 0.67 4.54 -15.10
N GLY A 91 1.27 3.35 -15.00
CA GLY A 91 1.63 2.73 -13.72
C GLY A 91 2.61 3.57 -12.92
N ALA A 92 3.64 4.09 -13.59
CA ALA A 92 4.59 5.03 -12.99
C ALA A 92 3.89 6.31 -12.51
N PHE A 93 3.00 6.88 -13.32
CA PHE A 93 2.22 8.06 -12.93
C PHE A 93 1.32 7.80 -11.72
N PHE A 94 0.62 6.66 -11.67
CA PHE A 94 -0.26 6.31 -10.54
C PHE A 94 0.54 6.09 -9.25
N SER A 95 1.72 5.47 -9.33
CA SER A 95 2.60 5.29 -8.17
C SER A 95 3.11 6.64 -7.63
N ALA A 96 3.56 7.53 -8.52
CA ALA A 96 3.95 8.89 -8.14
C ALA A 96 2.78 9.70 -7.56
N LEU A 97 1.58 9.53 -8.12
CA LEU A 97 0.35 10.15 -7.62
C LEU A 97 0.00 9.65 -6.22
N ALA A 98 0.09 8.34 -5.98
CA ALA A 98 -0.19 7.71 -4.69
C ALA A 98 0.74 8.25 -3.59
N GLY A 99 2.05 8.29 -3.84
CA GLY A 99 3.03 8.88 -2.92
C GLY A 99 2.79 10.37 -2.65
N ASN A 100 2.52 11.16 -3.70
CA ASN A 100 2.25 12.59 -3.57
C ASN A 100 0.94 12.88 -2.81
N MET A 101 -0.11 12.08 -3.04
CA MET A 101 -1.36 12.18 -2.29
C MET A 101 -1.15 11.90 -0.80
N GLY A 102 -0.37 10.86 -0.47
CA GLY A 102 0.02 10.53 0.90
C GLY A 102 0.76 11.70 1.58
N MET A 103 1.82 12.21 0.94
CA MET A 103 2.61 13.32 1.46
C MET A 103 1.74 14.57 1.72
N LYS A 104 0.86 14.93 0.78
CA LYS A 104 -0.02 16.10 0.91
C LYS A 104 -1.02 15.98 2.05
N ILE A 105 -1.55 14.79 2.33
CA ILE A 105 -2.45 14.63 3.48
C ILE A 105 -1.66 14.58 4.78
N ALA A 106 -0.50 13.92 4.82
CA ALA A 106 0.33 13.82 6.02
C ALA A 106 0.79 15.20 6.51
N THR A 107 1.33 16.02 5.61
CA THR A 107 1.77 17.40 5.87
C THR A 107 0.65 18.36 6.28
N LYS A 108 -0.62 18.00 6.05
CA LYS A 108 -1.77 18.75 6.56
C LYS A 108 -2.35 18.14 7.83
N THR A 109 -2.12 16.85 8.07
CA THR A 109 -2.65 16.12 9.22
C THR A 109 -1.77 16.30 10.45
N ASN A 110 -0.45 16.30 10.30
CA ASN A 110 0.53 16.51 11.38
C ASN A 110 0.21 17.71 12.27
N VAL A 111 0.04 18.91 11.69
CA VAL A 111 -0.24 20.15 12.43
C VAL A 111 -1.57 20.09 13.19
N ARG A 112 -2.58 19.45 12.59
CA ARG A 112 -3.92 19.27 13.17
C ARG A 112 -3.91 18.26 14.31
N THR A 113 -3.10 17.21 14.18
CA THR A 113 -2.84 16.24 15.25
C THR A 113 -2.20 16.94 16.44
N THR A 114 -1.18 17.76 16.22
CA THR A 114 -0.51 18.53 17.28
C THR A 114 -1.48 19.48 17.99
N GLN A 115 -2.30 20.23 17.23
CA GLN A 115 -3.31 21.11 17.81
C GLN A 115 -4.33 20.35 18.65
N ALA A 116 -4.82 19.19 18.18
CA ALA A 116 -5.76 18.37 18.94
C ALA A 116 -5.13 17.75 20.20
N ALA A 117 -3.85 17.37 20.14
CA ALA A 117 -3.13 16.76 21.26
C ALA A 117 -3.01 17.69 22.49
N ARG A 118 -3.13 19.01 22.30
CA ARG A 118 -3.19 19.98 23.40
C ARG A 118 -4.39 19.80 24.35
N THR A 119 -5.46 19.15 23.86
CA THR A 119 -6.73 19.05 24.61
C THR A 119 -7.22 17.61 24.74
N SER A 120 -6.99 16.76 23.75
CA SER A 120 -7.55 15.41 23.73
C SER A 120 -6.70 14.43 22.93
N LEU A 121 -6.17 13.42 23.62
CA LEU A 121 -5.47 12.31 23.00
C LEU A 121 -6.38 11.48 22.08
N PRO A 122 -7.64 11.12 22.45
CA PRO A 122 -8.59 10.51 21.53
C PRO A 122 -8.82 11.30 20.25
N ASN A 123 -8.92 12.63 20.33
CA ASN A 123 -9.11 13.45 19.15
C ASN A 123 -7.84 13.51 18.28
N ALA A 124 -6.66 13.62 18.89
CA ALA A 124 -5.39 13.54 18.19
C ALA A 124 -5.21 12.21 17.46
N LEU A 125 -5.53 11.07 18.12
CA LEU A 125 -5.50 9.76 17.49
C LEU A 125 -6.50 9.68 16.32
N LYS A 126 -7.71 10.22 16.50
CA LYS A 126 -8.73 10.22 15.45
C LYS A 126 -8.29 11.00 14.21
N ILE A 127 -7.58 12.11 14.39
CA ILE A 127 -7.07 12.94 13.29
C ILE A 127 -5.88 12.25 12.61
N SER A 128 -4.88 11.81 13.36
CA SER A 128 -3.70 11.10 12.84
C SER A 128 -4.08 9.79 12.13
N PHE A 129 -4.91 8.96 12.75
CA PHE A 129 -5.43 7.74 12.14
C PHE A 129 -6.30 8.05 10.91
N GLY A 130 -7.05 9.15 10.93
CA GLY A 130 -7.78 9.65 9.77
C GLY A 130 -6.85 9.97 8.60
N GLY A 131 -5.71 10.62 8.86
CA GLY A 131 -4.69 10.91 7.85
C GLY A 131 -4.12 9.63 7.23
N GLY A 132 -3.75 8.65 8.07
CA GLY A 132 -3.32 7.32 7.62
C GLY A 132 -4.39 6.58 6.84
N THR A 133 -5.67 6.72 7.21
CA THR A 133 -6.80 6.13 6.49
C THR A 133 -6.97 6.72 5.10
N VAL A 134 -6.78 8.04 4.94
CA VAL A 134 -6.80 8.70 3.61
C VAL A 134 -5.69 8.17 2.72
N MET A 135 -4.48 8.02 3.26
CA MET A 135 -3.37 7.43 2.51
C MET A 135 -3.64 5.97 2.13
N GLY A 136 -3.97 5.11 3.11
CA GLY A 136 -4.16 3.68 2.89
C GLY A 136 -5.32 3.35 1.94
N LEU A 137 -6.49 3.95 2.15
CA LEU A 137 -7.64 3.76 1.25
C LEU A 137 -7.40 4.40 -0.13
N GLY A 138 -6.71 5.54 -0.18
CA GLY A 138 -6.36 6.19 -1.44
C GLY A 138 -5.46 5.29 -2.30
N VAL A 139 -4.37 4.78 -1.72
CA VAL A 139 -3.42 3.87 -2.36
C VAL A 139 -4.12 2.59 -2.85
N ALA A 140 -4.84 1.89 -1.97
CA ALA A 140 -5.52 0.64 -2.32
C ALA A 140 -6.59 0.86 -3.41
N SER A 141 -7.38 1.94 -3.30
CA SER A 141 -8.43 2.24 -4.27
C SER A 141 -7.86 2.65 -5.64
N LEU A 142 -6.78 3.43 -5.67
CA LEU A 142 -6.09 3.76 -6.93
C LEU A 142 -5.51 2.51 -7.59
N ALA A 143 -4.95 1.58 -6.81
CA ALA A 143 -4.40 0.32 -7.33
C ALA A 143 -5.51 -0.56 -7.95
N VAL A 144 -6.61 -0.79 -7.22
CA VAL A 144 -7.75 -1.56 -7.75
C VAL A 144 -8.38 -0.87 -8.95
N LEU A 145 -8.57 0.45 -8.91
CA LEU A 145 -9.13 1.22 -10.02
C LEU A 145 -8.24 1.11 -11.26
N GLY A 146 -6.94 1.37 -11.12
CA GLY A 146 -5.98 1.35 -12.22
C GLY A 146 -5.88 -0.04 -12.86
N LEU A 147 -5.68 -1.07 -12.03
CA LEU A 147 -5.56 -2.45 -12.50
C LEU A 147 -6.84 -2.92 -13.22
N THR A 148 -8.01 -2.67 -12.61
CA THR A 148 -9.29 -3.12 -13.19
C THR A 148 -9.63 -2.33 -14.46
N ALA A 149 -9.41 -1.01 -14.47
CA ALA A 149 -9.67 -0.19 -15.65
C ALA A 149 -8.78 -0.60 -16.83
N PHE A 150 -7.48 -0.80 -16.60
CA PHE A 150 -6.56 -1.23 -17.65
C PHE A 150 -6.87 -2.66 -18.12
N PHE A 151 -7.19 -3.57 -17.20
CA PHE A 151 -7.65 -4.90 -17.55
C PHE A 151 -8.87 -4.84 -18.49
N ILE A 152 -9.90 -4.05 -18.15
CA ILE A 152 -11.10 -3.90 -19.00
C ILE A 152 -10.75 -3.31 -20.36
N VAL A 153 -9.93 -2.25 -20.40
CA VAL A 153 -9.53 -1.60 -21.65
C VAL A 153 -8.82 -2.59 -22.57
N PHE A 154 -7.85 -3.35 -22.05
CA PHE A 154 -7.10 -4.33 -22.83
C PHE A 154 -7.93 -5.55 -23.20
N TYR A 155 -8.78 -6.02 -22.30
CA TYR A 155 -9.71 -7.11 -22.57
C TYR A 155 -10.68 -6.76 -23.72
N ASN A 156 -11.19 -5.52 -23.75
CA ASN A 156 -12.00 -5.05 -24.87
C ASN A 156 -11.17 -4.84 -26.15
N PHE A 157 -9.96 -4.30 -26.04
CA PHE A 157 -9.14 -4.00 -27.21
C PHE A 157 -8.62 -5.26 -27.92
N PHE A 158 -8.10 -6.23 -27.17
CA PHE A 158 -7.47 -7.43 -27.74
C PHE A 158 -8.46 -8.58 -27.95
N MET A 159 -9.50 -8.68 -27.12
CA MET A 159 -10.43 -9.83 -27.12
C MET A 159 -11.88 -9.42 -27.44
N GLY A 160 -12.16 -8.14 -27.72
CA GLY A 160 -13.51 -7.68 -28.04
C GLY A 160 -14.50 -7.71 -26.87
N GLY A 161 -14.01 -7.92 -25.64
CA GLY A 161 -14.83 -7.99 -24.43
C GLY A 161 -15.41 -9.38 -24.15
N GLU A 162 -15.05 -10.39 -24.94
CA GLU A 162 -15.46 -11.79 -24.75
C GLU A 162 -14.23 -12.70 -24.72
N TRP A 163 -14.34 -13.83 -24.01
CA TRP A 163 -13.26 -14.79 -23.95
C TRP A 163 -13.07 -15.47 -25.30
N THR A 164 -11.92 -15.25 -25.93
CA THR A 164 -11.55 -15.87 -27.21
C THR A 164 -10.65 -17.07 -26.99
N ASN A 165 -9.47 -16.87 -26.40
CA ASN A 165 -8.47 -17.89 -26.15
C ASN A 165 -7.45 -17.43 -25.08
N THR A 166 -6.65 -18.38 -24.60
CA THR A 166 -5.63 -18.14 -23.57
C THR A 166 -4.41 -17.34 -24.06
N HIS A 167 -4.14 -17.34 -25.37
CA HIS A 167 -3.02 -16.60 -25.94
C HIS A 167 -3.28 -15.10 -25.91
N ASP A 168 -4.44 -14.66 -26.39
CA ASP A 168 -4.84 -13.24 -26.35
C ASP A 168 -4.95 -12.73 -24.91
N MET A 169 -5.47 -13.56 -23.99
CA MET A 169 -5.46 -13.23 -22.57
C MET A 169 -4.04 -13.10 -22.00
N THR A 170 -3.09 -13.91 -22.48
CA THR A 170 -1.67 -13.76 -22.12
C THR A 170 -1.14 -12.41 -22.58
N VAL A 171 -1.47 -11.97 -23.81
CA VAL A 171 -1.11 -10.63 -24.31
C VAL A 171 -1.73 -9.52 -23.45
N VAL A 172 -2.99 -9.66 -23.03
CA VAL A 172 -3.69 -8.73 -22.12
C VAL A 172 -2.93 -8.60 -20.80
N LEU A 173 -2.60 -9.73 -20.16
CA LEU A 173 -1.94 -9.76 -18.85
C LEU A 173 -0.48 -9.32 -18.92
N GLU A 174 0.26 -9.65 -19.98
CA GLU A 174 1.62 -9.13 -20.22
C GLU A 174 1.61 -7.62 -20.45
N THR A 175 0.63 -7.12 -21.21
CA THR A 175 0.44 -5.68 -21.40
C THR A 175 0.12 -4.98 -20.07
N LEU A 176 -0.67 -5.63 -19.21
CA LEU A 176 -0.97 -5.17 -17.85
C LEU A 176 0.25 -5.25 -16.92
N ALA A 177 1.19 -6.18 -17.15
CA ALA A 177 2.46 -6.25 -16.42
C ALA A 177 3.32 -5.00 -16.60
N GLY A 178 3.18 -4.28 -17.71
CA GLY A 178 3.75 -2.94 -17.85
C GLY A 178 3.30 -1.99 -16.73
N PHE A 179 2.01 -2.00 -16.37
CA PHE A 179 1.46 -1.16 -15.30
C PHE A 179 2.09 -1.48 -13.94
N SER A 180 2.23 -2.77 -13.62
CA SER A 180 2.94 -3.22 -12.41
C SER A 180 4.40 -2.82 -12.42
N LEU A 181 5.11 -3.00 -13.54
CA LEU A 181 6.52 -2.65 -13.67
C LEU A 181 6.75 -1.15 -13.49
N GLY A 182 5.88 -0.31 -14.05
CA GLY A 182 5.92 1.14 -13.89
C GLY A 182 5.68 1.55 -12.44
N ALA A 183 4.71 0.92 -11.78
CA ALA A 183 4.38 1.17 -10.39
C ALA A 183 5.57 0.90 -9.45
N GLU A 184 6.18 -0.28 -9.59
CA GLU A 184 7.33 -0.74 -8.81
C GLU A 184 8.60 0.06 -9.09
N SER A 185 8.80 0.48 -10.35
CA SER A 185 9.95 1.31 -10.72
C SER A 185 9.97 2.62 -9.94
N ILE A 186 8.84 3.32 -9.86
CA ILE A 186 8.75 4.57 -9.09
C ILE A 186 8.83 4.30 -7.60
N ALA A 187 8.18 3.24 -7.12
CA ALA A 187 8.23 2.85 -5.71
C ALA A 187 9.66 2.63 -5.21
N LEU A 188 10.48 1.90 -5.98
CA LEU A 188 11.87 1.63 -5.66
C LEU A 188 12.65 2.93 -5.42
N PHE A 189 12.57 3.87 -6.36
CA PHE A 189 13.31 5.12 -6.22
C PHE A 189 12.74 6.03 -5.15
N ALA A 190 11.43 6.18 -5.02
CA ALA A 190 10.81 7.01 -3.99
C ALA A 190 11.15 6.51 -2.58
N ARG A 191 11.19 5.19 -2.38
CA ARG A 191 11.57 4.59 -1.10
C ARG A 191 13.05 4.77 -0.79
N VAL A 192 13.92 4.58 -1.78
CA VAL A 192 15.37 4.73 -1.59
C VAL A 192 15.75 6.21 -1.44
N GLY A 193 15.28 7.08 -2.33
CA GLY A 193 15.56 8.51 -2.32
C GLY A 193 15.03 9.19 -1.07
N GLY A 194 13.73 9.03 -0.78
CA GLY A 194 13.13 9.53 0.44
C GLY A 194 13.73 8.91 1.71
N GLY A 195 14.06 7.61 1.67
CA GLY A 195 14.72 6.90 2.77
C GLY A 195 16.12 7.41 3.11
N ILE A 196 16.93 7.70 2.08
CA ILE A 196 18.25 8.32 2.27
C ILE A 196 18.09 9.73 2.85
N TYR A 197 17.15 10.52 2.33
CA TYR A 197 16.92 11.87 2.81
C TYR A 197 16.51 11.89 4.28
N THR A 198 15.49 11.10 4.66
CA THR A 198 15.02 11.05 6.06
C THR A 198 16.10 10.55 7.00
N LYS A 199 16.75 9.42 6.69
CA LYS A 199 17.74 8.85 7.61
C LYS A 199 19.03 9.63 7.74
N ALA A 200 19.43 10.37 6.70
CA ALA A 200 20.55 11.30 6.82
C ALA A 200 20.21 12.48 7.75
N ALA A 201 18.97 12.99 7.69
CA ALA A 201 18.51 14.09 8.53
C ALA A 201 18.28 13.66 9.99
N ASP A 202 17.53 12.57 10.20
CA ASP A 202 17.24 11.93 11.49
C ASP A 202 18.53 11.66 12.28
N VAL A 203 19.47 10.89 11.71
CA VAL A 203 20.74 10.55 12.38
C VAL A 203 21.58 11.80 12.68
N GLY A 204 21.61 12.78 11.77
CA GLY A 204 22.34 14.02 11.98
C GLY A 204 21.73 14.90 13.07
N ALA A 205 20.40 15.00 13.10
CA ALA A 205 19.66 15.77 14.09
C ALA A 205 19.84 15.18 15.48
N ASP A 206 19.67 13.87 15.61
CA ASP A 206 19.68 13.17 16.89
C ASP A 206 21.07 13.09 17.52
N LEU A 207 22.10 12.76 16.74
CA LEU A 207 23.47 12.65 17.27
C LEU A 207 23.97 14.01 17.77
N VAL A 208 23.90 15.05 16.94
CA VAL A 208 24.42 16.36 17.32
C VAL A 208 23.53 17.02 18.37
N GLY A 209 22.20 16.89 18.26
CA GLY A 209 21.26 17.48 19.19
C GLY A 209 21.30 16.82 20.57
N LYS A 210 21.01 15.52 20.63
CA LYS A 210 20.81 14.81 21.91
C LYS A 210 22.13 14.40 22.55
N VAL A 211 23.10 13.94 21.77
CA VAL A 211 24.34 13.35 22.31
C VAL A 211 25.43 14.40 22.52
N GLU A 212 25.67 15.27 21.53
CA GLU A 212 26.75 16.26 21.62
C GLU A 212 26.33 17.55 22.34
N ALA A 213 25.21 18.15 21.93
CA ALA A 213 24.74 19.43 22.45
C ALA A 213 23.87 19.31 23.71
N GLY A 214 23.34 18.11 24.00
CA GLY A 214 22.47 17.86 25.14
C GLY A 214 21.14 18.64 25.10
N ILE A 215 20.66 18.97 23.90
CA ILE A 215 19.35 19.61 23.71
C ILE A 215 18.27 18.55 23.42
N PRO A 216 16.98 18.84 23.70
CA PRO A 216 15.89 17.92 23.39
C PRO A 216 15.84 17.50 21.92
N GLU A 217 15.24 16.33 21.67
CA GLU A 217 14.81 15.90 20.34
C GLU A 217 13.82 16.92 19.74
N ASP A 218 13.87 17.12 18.42
CA ASP A 218 13.09 18.13 17.70
C ASP A 218 13.23 19.57 18.21
N ASP A 219 14.34 19.91 18.88
CA ASP A 219 14.55 21.27 19.37
C ASP A 219 14.74 22.28 18.22
N PRO A 220 14.01 23.41 18.21
CA PRO A 220 14.05 24.39 17.12
C PRO A 220 15.41 25.08 16.93
N ARG A 221 16.35 24.93 17.87
CA ARG A 221 17.74 25.40 17.72
C ARG A 221 18.57 24.50 16.82
N ASN A 222 18.15 23.24 16.62
CA ASN A 222 18.84 22.30 15.76
C ASN A 222 18.38 22.49 14.30
N PRO A 223 19.29 22.89 13.38
CA PRO A 223 18.93 23.19 12.00
C PRO A 223 18.49 21.96 11.20
N ALA A 224 18.77 20.74 11.68
CA ALA A 224 18.40 19.50 10.99
C ALA A 224 16.93 19.08 11.21
N THR A 225 16.24 19.64 12.20
CA THR A 225 14.87 19.22 12.59
C THR A 225 13.82 19.42 11.50
N ILE A 226 13.93 20.51 10.71
CA ILE A 226 13.05 20.70 9.55
C ILE A 226 13.33 19.64 8.49
N ALA A 227 14.60 19.29 8.25
CA ALA A 227 14.95 18.26 7.27
C ALA A 227 14.47 16.88 7.71
N ASP A 228 14.54 16.58 9.01
CA ASP A 228 14.03 15.34 9.59
C ASP A 228 12.51 15.20 9.38
N ASN A 229 11.75 16.22 9.82
CA ASN A 229 10.31 16.25 9.66
C ASN A 229 9.86 16.30 8.18
N VAL A 230 10.65 16.91 7.28
CA VAL A 230 10.45 16.79 5.82
C VAL A 230 10.68 15.36 5.38
N GLY A 231 11.75 14.73 5.88
CA GLY A 231 12.13 13.34 5.68
C GLY A 231 11.00 12.36 5.94
N ASP A 232 10.32 12.48 7.08
CA ASP A 232 9.16 11.64 7.41
C ASP A 232 8.08 11.68 6.33
N ASN A 233 7.84 12.87 5.76
CA ASN A 233 6.79 13.05 4.76
C ASN A 233 7.20 12.53 3.38
N VAL A 234 8.49 12.53 3.03
CA VAL A 234 8.97 12.11 1.71
C VAL A 234 9.41 10.64 1.67
N GLY A 235 10.04 10.14 2.74
CA GLY A 235 10.44 8.74 2.87
C GLY A 235 9.30 7.89 3.41
N ASP A 236 8.94 8.15 4.67
CA ASP A 236 8.07 7.25 5.44
C ASP A 236 6.60 7.34 5.00
N VAL A 237 6.20 8.44 4.36
CA VAL A 237 4.85 8.59 3.78
C VAL A 237 4.86 8.42 2.26
N ALA A 238 5.55 9.28 1.50
CA ALA A 238 5.46 9.23 0.04
C ALA A 238 6.07 7.93 -0.52
N GLY A 239 7.27 7.57 -0.06
CA GLY A 239 7.93 6.32 -0.41
C GLY A 239 7.11 5.09 -0.03
N MET A 240 6.58 5.04 1.19
CA MET A 240 5.69 3.94 1.64
C MET A 240 4.40 3.87 0.80
N GLY A 241 3.81 5.01 0.44
CA GLY A 241 2.60 5.05 -0.38
C GLY A 241 2.81 4.48 -1.79
N ALA A 242 3.94 4.82 -2.41
CA ALA A 242 4.34 4.27 -3.71
C ALA A 242 4.67 2.76 -3.61
N ASP A 243 5.39 2.35 -2.56
CA ASP A 243 5.75 0.96 -2.27
C ASP A 243 4.52 0.05 -2.09
N LEU A 244 3.58 0.47 -1.25
CA LEU A 244 2.33 -0.25 -1.05
C LEU A 244 1.49 -0.29 -2.33
N PHE A 245 1.47 0.78 -3.12
CA PHE A 245 0.80 0.78 -4.42
C PHE A 245 1.40 -0.26 -5.37
N GLY A 246 2.73 -0.25 -5.54
CA GLY A 246 3.46 -1.19 -6.39
C GLY A 246 3.21 -2.63 -5.97
N SER A 247 3.46 -2.93 -4.68
CA SER A 247 3.31 -4.28 -4.12
C SER A 247 1.88 -4.81 -4.28
N TYR A 248 0.88 -3.94 -4.10
CA TYR A 248 -0.51 -4.33 -4.25
C TYR A 248 -0.88 -4.66 -5.71
N VAL A 249 -0.43 -3.83 -6.65
CA VAL A 249 -0.62 -4.08 -8.10
C VAL A 249 0.07 -5.38 -8.51
N ALA A 250 1.32 -5.57 -8.09
CA ALA A 250 2.14 -6.73 -8.46
C ALA A 250 1.56 -8.05 -7.95
N THR A 251 1.13 -8.09 -6.69
CA THR A 251 0.57 -9.30 -6.08
C THR A 251 -0.78 -9.68 -6.67
N VAL A 252 -1.67 -8.71 -6.92
CA VAL A 252 -2.96 -8.97 -7.58
C VAL A 252 -2.72 -9.43 -9.02
N LEU A 253 -1.82 -8.78 -9.77
CA LEU A 253 -1.49 -9.19 -11.13
C LEU A 253 -0.85 -10.58 -11.21
N ALA A 254 0.00 -10.96 -10.25
CA ALA A 254 0.59 -12.30 -10.21
C ALA A 254 -0.49 -13.38 -10.06
N ALA A 255 -1.48 -13.15 -9.19
CA ALA A 255 -2.67 -14.00 -9.10
C ALA A 255 -3.52 -13.94 -10.39
N MET A 256 -3.57 -12.76 -11.02
CA MET A 256 -3.96 -12.47 -12.41
C MET A 256 -3.56 -13.57 -13.39
N VAL A 257 -2.25 -13.64 -13.53
CA VAL A 257 -1.52 -14.53 -14.44
C VAL A 257 -1.74 -15.99 -14.08
N LEU A 258 -1.70 -16.35 -12.79
CA LEU A 258 -1.99 -17.71 -12.35
C LEU A 258 -3.41 -18.16 -12.72
N GLY A 259 -4.40 -17.28 -12.62
CA GLY A 259 -5.77 -17.56 -13.06
C GLY A 259 -5.84 -17.96 -14.54
N ASN A 260 -5.07 -17.28 -15.41
CA ASN A 260 -5.01 -17.63 -16.83
C ASN A 260 -4.32 -18.98 -17.08
N TYR A 261 -3.27 -19.31 -16.32
CA TYR A 261 -2.64 -20.63 -16.38
C TYR A 261 -3.61 -21.75 -15.99
N VAL A 262 -4.41 -21.57 -14.94
CA VAL A 262 -5.44 -22.56 -14.57
C VAL A 262 -6.44 -22.78 -15.71
N ILE A 263 -6.91 -21.71 -16.37
CA ILE A 263 -7.83 -21.83 -17.51
C ILE A 263 -7.18 -22.59 -18.67
N LYS A 264 -5.89 -22.36 -18.93
CA LYS A 264 -5.11 -23.07 -19.94
C LYS A 264 -5.04 -24.58 -19.64
N ASP A 265 -4.74 -24.94 -18.41
CA ASP A 265 -4.61 -26.34 -17.98
C ASP A 265 -5.96 -27.08 -17.99
N MET A 266 -7.07 -26.35 -17.86
CA MET A 266 -8.43 -26.87 -17.99
C MET A 266 -8.91 -27.04 -19.44
N GLY A 267 -8.03 -26.91 -20.43
CA GLY A 267 -8.38 -27.06 -21.85
C GLY A 267 -8.67 -25.75 -22.57
N GLY A 268 -8.32 -24.60 -21.96
CA GLY A 268 -8.33 -23.29 -22.62
C GLY A 268 -9.63 -22.50 -22.52
N SER A 269 -10.66 -23.02 -21.84
CA SER A 269 -11.91 -22.32 -21.56
C SER A 269 -12.60 -22.90 -20.34
N ILE A 270 -13.22 -22.05 -19.52
CA ILE A 270 -14.09 -22.46 -18.41
C ILE A 270 -15.49 -21.94 -18.69
N SER A 271 -16.50 -22.80 -18.54
CA SER A 271 -17.90 -22.37 -18.52
C SER A 271 -18.25 -21.95 -17.10
N ASP A 272 -18.15 -20.64 -16.83
CA ASP A 272 -18.57 -20.04 -15.57
C ASP A 272 -19.64 -18.95 -15.81
N ALA A 273 -20.20 -18.43 -14.71
CA ALA A 273 -21.15 -17.31 -14.73
C ALA A 273 -20.45 -15.95 -14.96
N PHE A 274 -19.18 -15.93 -15.39
CA PHE A 274 -18.34 -14.72 -15.51
C PHE A 274 -17.71 -14.58 -16.89
N GLY A 275 -18.17 -15.36 -17.87
CA GLY A 275 -17.66 -15.30 -19.24
C GLY A 275 -16.29 -15.95 -19.42
N GLY A 276 -15.94 -16.92 -18.57
CA GLY A 276 -14.70 -17.70 -18.64
C GLY A 276 -13.49 -17.04 -17.99
N VAL A 277 -13.66 -15.90 -17.33
CA VAL A 277 -12.56 -15.15 -16.69
C VAL A 277 -12.59 -15.19 -15.15
N GLY A 278 -13.48 -15.97 -14.54
CA GLY A 278 -13.66 -16.04 -13.08
C GLY A 278 -12.35 -16.15 -12.28
N PRO A 279 -11.45 -17.11 -12.58
CA PRO A 279 -10.16 -17.24 -11.91
C PRO A 279 -9.24 -16.02 -12.05
N ILE A 280 -9.32 -15.30 -13.17
CA ILE A 280 -8.52 -14.09 -13.45
C ILE A 280 -9.08 -12.89 -12.69
N ILE A 281 -10.41 -12.75 -12.58
CA ILE A 281 -11.01 -11.59 -11.90
C ILE A 281 -11.13 -11.74 -10.38
N LEU A 282 -11.03 -12.97 -9.85
CA LEU A 282 -11.11 -13.28 -8.42
C LEU A 282 -10.19 -12.42 -7.54
N PRO A 283 -8.86 -12.30 -7.79
CA PRO A 283 -8.00 -11.50 -6.92
C PRO A 283 -8.36 -10.01 -6.93
N MET A 284 -8.86 -9.46 -8.05
CA MET A 284 -9.38 -8.09 -8.11
C MET A 284 -10.68 -7.93 -7.32
N ALA A 285 -11.56 -8.95 -7.35
CA ALA A 285 -12.79 -8.94 -6.55
C ALA A 285 -12.50 -9.00 -5.04
N ILE A 286 -11.53 -9.82 -4.63
CA ILE A 286 -11.04 -9.88 -3.24
C ILE A 286 -10.46 -8.53 -2.83
N ALA A 287 -9.64 -7.92 -3.69
CA ALA A 287 -9.06 -6.60 -3.46
C ALA A 287 -10.14 -5.51 -3.30
N GLY A 288 -11.14 -5.50 -4.17
CA GLY A 288 -12.30 -4.59 -4.09
C GLY A 288 -13.11 -4.78 -2.81
N ALA A 289 -13.41 -6.03 -2.43
CA ALA A 289 -14.10 -6.33 -1.17
C ALA A 289 -13.26 -5.88 0.04
N GLY A 290 -11.94 -6.05 -0.04
CA GLY A 290 -10.96 -5.59 0.94
C GLY A 290 -11.09 -4.09 1.23
N ILE A 291 -11.31 -3.24 0.22
CA ILE A 291 -11.52 -1.79 0.41
C ILE A 291 -12.72 -1.52 1.32
N ILE A 292 -13.85 -2.19 1.08
CA ILE A 292 -15.07 -2.01 1.87
C ILE A 292 -14.86 -2.51 3.30
N ILE A 293 -14.17 -3.64 3.45
CA ILE A 293 -13.84 -4.22 4.75
C ILE A 293 -12.89 -3.31 5.53
N SER A 294 -11.88 -2.73 4.87
CA SER A 294 -10.97 -1.74 5.49
C SER A 294 -11.72 -0.50 5.95
N ILE A 295 -12.71 -0.02 5.19
CA ILE A 295 -13.59 1.07 5.65
C ILE A 295 -14.31 0.68 6.95
N ILE A 296 -14.86 -0.53 7.03
CA ILE A 296 -15.53 -1.02 8.26
C ILE A 296 -14.51 -1.14 9.41
N GLY A 297 -13.34 -1.72 9.16
CA GLY A 297 -12.27 -1.87 10.16
C GLY A 297 -11.79 -0.54 10.73
N THR A 298 -11.63 0.48 9.89
CA THR A 298 -11.23 1.83 10.33
C THR A 298 -12.26 2.49 11.25
N MET A 299 -13.54 2.16 11.14
CA MET A 299 -14.59 2.69 12.02
C MET A 299 -14.53 2.12 13.45
N LEU A 300 -13.85 0.99 13.64
CA LEU A 300 -13.72 0.31 14.93
C LEU A 300 -12.53 0.81 15.75
N VAL A 301 -11.58 1.51 15.12
CA VAL A 301 -10.40 2.05 15.78
C VAL A 301 -10.77 3.30 16.57
N LYS A 302 -10.83 3.17 17.91
CA LYS A 302 -11.10 4.27 18.82
C LYS A 302 -10.49 4.06 20.19
N ILE A 303 -10.08 5.15 20.82
CA ILE A 303 -9.78 5.23 22.25
C ILE A 303 -10.77 6.18 22.93
N ASN A 304 -11.10 5.93 24.19
CA ASN A 304 -12.13 6.69 24.92
C ASN A 304 -11.57 7.54 26.08
N SER A 305 -10.27 7.44 26.39
CA SER A 305 -9.65 8.13 27.53
C SER A 305 -8.44 8.94 27.12
N ASN A 306 -8.23 10.08 27.79
CA ASN A 306 -7.01 10.87 27.70
C ASN A 306 -5.84 10.21 28.43
N ASP A 307 -6.11 9.36 29.41
CA ASP A 307 -5.07 8.62 30.16
C ASP A 307 -4.65 7.33 29.44
N ALA A 308 -5.02 7.20 28.16
CA ALA A 308 -4.70 6.03 27.37
C ALA A 308 -3.18 5.92 27.17
N LYS A 309 -2.62 4.75 27.47
CA LYS A 309 -1.21 4.44 27.27
C LYS A 309 -0.97 3.69 25.97
N GLU A 310 0.30 3.44 25.63
CA GLU A 310 0.71 2.85 24.35
C GLU A 310 -0.02 1.52 24.07
N ALA A 311 -0.16 0.67 25.11
CA ALA A 311 -0.86 -0.61 24.99
C ALA A 311 -2.34 -0.46 24.59
N GLN A 312 -3.03 0.58 25.07
CA GLN A 312 -4.44 0.82 24.76
C GLN A 312 -4.60 1.38 23.34
N VAL A 313 -3.68 2.23 22.90
CA VAL A 313 -3.63 2.74 21.52
C VAL A 313 -3.36 1.59 20.55
N MET A 314 -2.36 0.76 20.83
CA MET A 314 -2.03 -0.41 19.99
C MET A 314 -3.18 -1.41 19.93
N ASN A 315 -3.84 -1.68 21.06
CA ASN A 315 -5.01 -2.56 21.08
C ASN A 315 -6.17 -2.02 20.22
N ALA A 316 -6.39 -0.71 20.19
CA ALA A 316 -7.40 -0.11 19.32
C ALA A 316 -7.10 -0.33 17.83
N LEU A 317 -5.83 -0.22 17.42
CA LEU A 317 -5.39 -0.53 16.06
C LEU A 317 -5.56 -2.02 15.74
N ASN A 318 -5.19 -2.89 16.68
CA ASN A 318 -5.31 -4.34 16.54
C ASN A 318 -6.76 -4.81 16.38
N ILE A 319 -7.72 -4.21 17.09
CA ILE A 319 -9.15 -4.52 16.90
C ILE A 319 -9.59 -4.28 15.45
N GLY A 320 -9.17 -3.16 14.86
CA GLY A 320 -9.45 -2.85 13.45
C GLY A 320 -8.80 -3.85 12.50
N ASN A 321 -7.53 -4.21 12.75
CA ASN A 321 -6.78 -5.16 11.94
C ASN A 321 -7.39 -6.58 11.99
N TRP A 322 -7.59 -7.14 13.17
CA TRP A 322 -8.16 -8.48 13.35
C TRP A 322 -9.58 -8.61 12.78
N THR A 323 -10.41 -7.58 12.96
CA THR A 323 -11.75 -7.57 12.36
C THR A 323 -11.66 -7.59 10.84
N SER A 324 -10.74 -6.83 10.26
CA SER A 324 -10.54 -6.82 8.80
C SER A 324 -10.07 -8.18 8.29
N ILE A 325 -9.14 -8.84 8.98
CA ILE A 325 -8.64 -10.19 8.63
C ILE A 325 -9.80 -11.21 8.61
N ILE A 326 -10.64 -11.22 9.64
CA ILE A 326 -11.77 -12.15 9.75
C ILE A 326 -12.79 -11.89 8.63
N LEU A 327 -13.15 -10.62 8.40
CA LEU A 327 -14.11 -10.26 7.36
C LEU A 327 -13.57 -10.59 5.96
N VAL A 328 -12.28 -10.37 5.69
CA VAL A 328 -11.66 -10.78 4.42
C VAL A 328 -11.70 -12.29 4.26
N ALA A 329 -11.42 -13.08 5.30
CA ALA A 329 -11.53 -14.53 5.22
C ALA A 329 -12.94 -14.99 4.85
N VAL A 330 -13.98 -14.40 5.46
CA VAL A 330 -15.38 -14.71 5.14
C VAL A 330 -15.74 -14.30 3.70
N SER A 331 -15.31 -13.12 3.26
CA SER A 331 -15.54 -12.67 1.88
C SER A 331 -14.79 -13.53 0.86
N CYS A 332 -13.54 -13.93 1.14
CA CYS A 332 -12.78 -14.85 0.30
C CYS A 332 -13.48 -16.20 0.15
N PHE A 333 -14.05 -16.75 1.22
CA PHE A 333 -14.83 -17.99 1.17
C PHE A 333 -16.01 -17.85 0.19
N GLY A 334 -16.81 -16.79 0.34
CA GLY A 334 -17.95 -16.52 -0.54
C GLY A 334 -17.55 -16.30 -2.00
N LEU A 335 -16.47 -15.53 -2.24
CA LEU A 335 -15.97 -15.25 -3.59
C LEU A 335 -15.38 -16.49 -4.25
N CYS A 336 -14.57 -17.30 -3.55
CA CYS A 336 -14.05 -18.56 -4.10
C CYS A 336 -15.20 -19.52 -4.41
N TYR A 337 -16.22 -19.60 -3.55
CA TYR A 337 -17.37 -20.46 -3.79
C TYR A 337 -18.19 -20.01 -5.00
N TYR A 338 -18.35 -18.71 -5.20
CA TYR A 338 -19.17 -18.16 -6.27
C TYR A 338 -18.43 -18.08 -7.62
N MET A 339 -17.13 -17.81 -7.60
CA MET A 339 -16.35 -17.46 -8.79
C MET A 339 -15.58 -18.62 -9.43
N LEU A 340 -15.29 -19.67 -8.66
CA LEU A 340 -14.50 -20.80 -9.14
C LEU A 340 -15.38 -22.04 -9.36
N PRO A 341 -15.07 -22.90 -10.35
CA PRO A 341 -15.73 -24.19 -10.52
C PRO A 341 -15.42 -25.13 -9.35
N GLU A 342 -16.16 -26.24 -9.22
CA GLU A 342 -16.02 -27.14 -8.06
C GLU A 342 -14.64 -27.77 -8.01
N THR A 343 -14.19 -28.21 -9.17
CA THR A 343 -12.88 -28.77 -9.41
C THR A 343 -12.23 -28.10 -10.61
N MET A 344 -10.92 -27.88 -10.51
CA MET A 344 -10.05 -27.31 -11.52
C MET A 344 -8.91 -28.28 -11.75
N ASN A 345 -8.44 -28.39 -12.98
CA ASN A 345 -7.25 -29.18 -13.30
C ASN A 345 -6.06 -28.22 -13.41
N MET A 346 -5.01 -28.47 -12.63
CA MET A 346 -3.79 -27.67 -12.62
C MET A 346 -2.59 -28.56 -12.88
N GLU A 347 -1.70 -28.15 -13.79
CA GLU A 347 -0.44 -28.85 -14.00
C GLU A 347 0.58 -28.43 -12.94
N PHE A 348 1.04 -29.39 -12.14
CA PHE A 348 2.09 -29.17 -11.16
C PHE A 348 3.45 -29.58 -11.76
N PHE A 349 4.44 -28.70 -11.64
CA PHE A 349 5.79 -28.94 -12.11
C PHE A 349 6.35 -30.26 -11.57
N GLY A 350 6.53 -31.23 -12.46
CA GLY A 350 7.07 -32.56 -12.14
C GLY A 350 6.07 -33.55 -11.53
N GLU A 351 4.81 -33.16 -11.29
CA GLU A 351 3.79 -34.03 -10.71
C GLU A 351 2.56 -34.26 -11.62
N GLY A 352 2.54 -33.61 -12.79
CA GLY A 352 1.47 -33.74 -13.78
C GLY A 352 0.20 -32.97 -13.39
N VAL A 353 -0.89 -33.23 -14.12
CA VAL A 353 -2.18 -32.59 -13.88
C VAL A 353 -2.83 -33.16 -12.63
N LYS A 354 -3.14 -32.30 -11.66
CA LYS A 354 -3.88 -32.64 -10.44
C LYS A 354 -5.19 -31.89 -10.37
N GLU A 355 -6.18 -32.54 -9.77
CA GLU A 355 -7.48 -31.95 -9.49
C GLU A 355 -7.39 -31.10 -8.20
N VAL A 356 -7.73 -29.82 -8.33
CA VAL A 356 -7.69 -28.81 -7.28
C VAL A 356 -9.10 -28.27 -7.09
N SER A 357 -9.66 -28.42 -5.89
CA SER A 357 -10.98 -27.85 -5.58
C SER A 357 -10.90 -26.34 -5.37
N ARG A 358 -12.01 -25.61 -5.59
CA ARG A 358 -12.16 -24.21 -5.14
C ARG A 358 -11.83 -24.01 -3.66
N MET A 359 -12.05 -25.04 -2.83
CA MET A 359 -11.69 -25.00 -1.41
C MET A 359 -10.18 -24.95 -1.18
N SER A 360 -9.39 -25.57 -2.05
CA SER A 360 -7.92 -25.51 -1.97
C SER A 360 -7.42 -24.10 -2.23
N VAL A 361 -8.04 -23.36 -3.17
CA VAL A 361 -7.74 -21.95 -3.41
C VAL A 361 -8.12 -21.11 -2.19
N PHE A 362 -9.29 -21.35 -1.60
CA PHE A 362 -9.66 -20.70 -0.35
C PHE A 362 -8.65 -20.98 0.77
N TYR A 363 -8.24 -22.23 0.98
CA TYR A 363 -7.24 -22.56 2.00
C TYR A 363 -5.88 -21.93 1.72
N ALA A 364 -5.46 -21.80 0.46
CA ALA A 364 -4.26 -21.05 0.10
C ALA A 364 -4.36 -19.57 0.50
N THR A 365 -5.51 -18.93 0.24
CA THR A 365 -5.75 -17.54 0.69
C THR A 365 -5.77 -17.43 2.22
N LEU A 366 -6.36 -18.41 2.91
CA LEU A 366 -6.41 -18.45 4.37
C LEU A 366 -5.01 -18.59 4.98
N ILE A 367 -4.15 -19.42 4.40
CA ILE A 367 -2.73 -19.53 4.81
C ILE A 367 -2.05 -18.17 4.66
N GLY A 368 -2.26 -17.46 3.54
CA GLY A 368 -1.74 -16.10 3.35
C GLY A 368 -2.20 -15.12 4.45
N LEU A 369 -3.48 -15.15 4.81
CA LEU A 369 -4.03 -14.32 5.90
C LEU A 369 -3.43 -14.68 7.26
N VAL A 370 -3.27 -15.98 7.57
CA VAL A 370 -2.66 -16.45 8.82
C VAL A 370 -1.19 -16.03 8.88
N VAL A 371 -0.44 -16.18 7.80
CA VAL A 371 0.97 -15.74 7.72
C VAL A 371 1.06 -14.23 7.95
N GLY A 372 0.19 -13.43 7.32
CA GLY A 372 0.14 -11.99 7.56
C GLY A 372 -0.16 -11.64 9.02
N ALA A 373 -1.12 -12.32 9.64
CA ALA A 373 -1.47 -12.13 11.05
C ALA A 373 -0.31 -12.52 11.99
N VAL A 374 0.41 -13.60 11.67
CA VAL A 374 1.59 -14.04 12.42
C VAL A 374 2.72 -13.03 12.28
N ILE A 375 3.02 -12.55 11.07
CA ILE A 375 4.03 -11.50 10.85
C ILE A 375 3.68 -10.27 11.68
N SER A 376 2.44 -9.78 11.61
CA SER A 376 2.00 -8.62 12.40
C SER A 376 2.18 -8.83 13.90
N SER A 377 1.81 -10.00 14.42
CA SER A 377 1.89 -10.31 15.85
C SER A 377 3.34 -10.47 16.33
N VAL A 378 4.19 -11.11 15.52
CA VAL A 378 5.61 -11.30 15.79
C VAL A 378 6.33 -9.94 15.75
N THR A 379 6.05 -9.11 14.75
CA THR A 379 6.61 -7.76 14.68
C THR A 379 6.23 -6.94 15.91
N GLU A 380 4.96 -6.92 16.33
CA GLU A 380 4.56 -6.21 17.56
C GLU A 380 5.28 -6.74 18.81
N TYR A 381 5.55 -8.05 18.89
CA TYR A 381 6.29 -8.63 20.01
C TYR A 381 7.76 -8.16 20.07
N TYR A 382 8.40 -8.01 18.91
CA TYR A 382 9.81 -7.61 18.83
C TYR A 382 10.03 -6.09 18.78
N THR A 383 9.03 -5.29 18.40
CA THR A 383 9.18 -3.82 18.28
C THR A 383 8.33 -3.04 19.28
N GLY A 384 7.34 -3.67 19.93
CA GLY A 384 6.44 -3.00 20.86
C GLY A 384 7.09 -2.61 22.18
N LEU A 385 6.81 -1.39 22.66
CA LEU A 385 7.20 -0.93 23.99
C LEU A 385 6.59 -1.81 25.08
N GLY A 386 7.36 -2.11 26.12
CA GLY A 386 6.94 -2.97 27.24
C GLY A 386 6.95 -4.48 26.96
N LYS A 387 7.38 -4.92 25.78
CA LYS A 387 7.60 -6.34 25.47
C LYS A 387 8.98 -6.80 25.93
N SER A 388 9.13 -8.10 26.21
CA SER A 388 10.37 -8.67 26.75
C SER A 388 11.62 -8.38 25.90
N PRO A 389 11.61 -8.48 24.55
CA PRO A 389 12.79 -8.17 23.74
C PRO A 389 13.24 -6.70 23.88
N ILE A 390 12.31 -5.74 23.79
CA ILE A 390 12.61 -4.32 23.93
C ILE A 390 13.09 -3.98 25.34
N LEU A 391 12.45 -4.54 26.38
CA LEU A 391 12.88 -4.32 27.77
C LEU A 391 14.30 -4.82 28.03
N LYS A 392 14.72 -5.93 27.40
CA LYS A 392 16.11 -6.40 27.48
C LYS A 392 17.09 -5.42 26.86
N ILE A 393 16.75 -4.82 25.72
CA ILE A 393 17.60 -3.81 25.06
C ILE A 393 17.73 -2.58 25.97
N VAL A 394 16.62 -2.08 26.52
CA VAL A 394 16.64 -0.95 27.45
C VAL A 394 17.52 -1.23 28.68
N GLN A 395 17.42 -2.44 29.24
CA GLN A 395 18.26 -2.88 30.37
C GLN A 395 19.75 -2.95 30.01
N GLN A 396 20.09 -3.39 28.79
CA GLN A 396 21.46 -3.44 28.32
C GLN A 396 22.05 -2.03 28.12
N SER A 397 21.26 -1.10 27.56
CA SER A 397 21.69 0.30 27.41
C SER A 397 21.99 0.97 28.77
N SER A 398 21.26 0.62 29.84
CA SER A 398 21.58 1.12 31.18
C SER A 398 22.91 0.58 31.74
N THR A 399 23.29 -0.66 31.40
CA THR A 399 24.54 -1.26 31.89
C THR A 399 25.76 -0.78 31.12
N GLU A 400 25.65 -0.52 29.81
CA GLU A 400 26.71 0.10 29.02
C GLU A 400 26.99 1.55 29.46
N LEU A 401 25.94 2.33 29.76
CA LEU A 401 26.11 3.70 30.28
C LEU A 401 26.78 3.72 31.67
N GLU A 402 26.50 2.76 32.53
CA GLU A 402 27.21 2.59 33.82
C GLU A 402 28.68 2.19 33.61
N GLN A 403 28.99 1.32 32.64
CA GLN A 403 30.37 0.96 32.33
C GLN A 403 31.16 2.13 31.75
N ILE A 404 30.57 2.93 30.86
CA ILE A 404 31.22 4.13 30.29
C ILE A 404 31.42 5.21 31.36
N SER A 405 30.47 5.43 32.26
CA SER A 405 30.64 6.42 33.35
C SER A 405 31.66 5.98 34.41
N SER A 406 31.97 4.68 34.51
CA SER A 406 33.05 4.19 35.37
C SER A 406 34.45 4.25 34.74
N LEU A 407 34.53 4.54 33.44
CA LEU A 407 35.78 4.67 32.66
C LEU A 407 36.21 6.13 32.43
N VAL A 408 35.32 7.10 32.66
CA VAL A 408 35.57 8.56 32.65
C VAL A 408 35.63 9.06 34.09
#